data_AF-A0A351SBB6-F1
#
_entry.id   AF-A0A351SBB6-F1
#
_cell.length_a   1.000
_cell.length_b   1.000
_cell.length_c   1.000
_cell.angle_alpha   90.00
_cell.angle_beta   90.00
_cell.angle_gamma   90.00
#
_symmetry.space_group_name_H-M   'P 1'
#
loop_
_entity.id
_entity.type
_entity.pdbx_description
1 polymer ?
#
loop_
_entity_poly.entity_id
_entity_poly.type
_entity_poly.pdbx_seq_one_letter_code
_entity_poly.pdbx_strand_id
1 'polypeptide(L)'
;KRGGQDPKKVYAAFQRAAETRGKPTVILIKTVKGDGLGEAAQGRNTAHQIKNFKPEDRIQLAKNYNIPISDEAAARAEFYQPPEGSEEISYLKQHREQLDGYLPARQVKCAPLAPPELDLFKDILEGSGQREISSTMVMVRILTKLLKDKRVGQYVVPIVPDEARTFGMDGLFKVAGIYSPEGQNYTPVDAGSLLPYREAKDGQILQEGICETGAMASFMAAGNAY
;
A
#
# COMPACT_ATOMS: atom_id res chain seq x y z
N LYS A 1 0.09 31.24 13.22
CA LYS A 1 0.02 29.99 12.40
C LYS A 1 0.73 28.86 13.13
N ARG A 2 0.21 27.62 13.11
CA ARG A 2 0.90 26.45 13.71
C ARG A 2 1.88 25.85 12.70
N GLY A 3 2.65 24.85 13.11
CA GLY A 3 3.67 24.23 12.26
C GLY A 3 3.12 23.67 10.94
N GLY A 4 1.92 23.09 10.95
CA GLY A 4 1.27 22.56 9.75
C GLY A 4 0.71 23.61 8.77
N GLN A 5 0.72 24.89 9.15
CA GLN A 5 0.33 26.02 8.30
C GLN A 5 1.54 26.74 7.68
N ASP A 6 2.75 26.26 7.97
CA ASP A 6 4.00 26.87 7.51
C ASP A 6 4.65 25.96 6.46
N PRO A 7 4.57 26.30 5.16
CA PRO A 7 5.12 25.48 4.08
C PRO A 7 6.60 25.18 4.25
N LYS A 8 7.39 26.09 4.85
CA LYS A 8 8.83 25.88 5.08
C LYS A 8 9.06 24.76 6.09
N LYS A 9 8.25 24.70 7.15
CA LYS A 9 8.33 23.64 8.17
C LYS A 9 7.84 22.29 7.65
N VAL A 10 6.76 22.30 6.88
CA VAL A 10 6.24 21.10 6.21
C VAL A 10 7.29 20.54 5.25
N TYR A 11 7.84 21.37 4.36
CA TYR A 11 8.89 20.99 3.43
C TYR A 11 10.10 20.40 4.15
N ALA A 12 10.65 21.10 5.15
CA ALA A 12 11.81 20.61 5.90
C ALA A 12 11.55 19.26 6.59
N ALA A 13 10.33 19.03 7.09
CA ALA A 13 9.95 17.74 7.67
C ALA A 13 9.88 16.61 6.63
N PHE A 14 9.25 16.86 5.48
CA PHE A 14 9.17 15.88 4.39
C PHE A 14 10.54 15.59 3.76
N GLN A 15 11.38 16.61 3.58
CA GLN A 15 12.76 16.42 3.09
C GLN A 15 13.55 15.52 4.04
N ARG A 16 13.54 15.82 5.36
CA ARG A 16 14.22 14.99 6.35
C ARG A 16 13.69 13.56 6.39
N ALA A 17 12.38 13.37 6.20
CA ALA A 17 11.79 12.03 6.13
C ALA A 17 12.28 11.27 4.88
N ALA A 18 12.33 11.94 3.72
CA ALA A 18 12.84 11.37 2.48
C ALA A 18 14.33 11.01 2.53
N GLU A 19 15.12 11.69 3.36
CA GLU A 19 16.55 11.43 3.58
C GLU A 19 16.82 10.38 4.66
N THR A 20 15.84 10.06 5.51
CA THR A 20 16.00 9.07 6.58
C THR A 20 16.15 7.65 6.02
N ARG A 21 17.04 6.84 6.60
CA ARG A 21 17.34 5.46 6.19
C ARG A 21 17.27 4.52 7.40
N GLY A 22 17.00 3.23 7.14
CA GLY A 22 17.02 2.16 8.15
C GLY A 22 15.82 2.10 9.10
N LYS A 23 14.86 3.01 8.98
CA LYS A 23 13.63 3.01 9.80
C LYS A 23 12.51 3.84 9.15
N PRO A 24 11.23 3.53 9.44
CA PRO A 24 10.12 4.40 9.05
C PRO A 24 10.17 5.74 9.79
N THR A 25 9.60 6.78 9.18
CA THR A 25 9.46 8.13 9.76
C THR A 25 8.00 8.49 9.94
N VAL A 26 7.64 8.99 11.12
CA VAL A 26 6.31 9.53 11.41
C VAL A 26 6.43 11.05 11.56
N ILE A 27 5.65 11.80 10.76
CA ILE A 27 5.59 13.27 10.87
C ILE A 27 4.29 13.66 11.58
N LEU A 28 4.41 14.31 12.75
CA LEU A 28 3.26 14.81 13.51
C LEU A 28 2.97 16.27 13.13
N ILE A 29 2.01 16.46 12.22
CA ILE A 29 1.66 17.79 11.70
C ILE A 29 0.57 18.44 12.56
N LYS A 30 0.94 19.44 13.36
CA LYS A 30 -0.02 20.22 14.14
C LYS A 30 -0.70 21.30 13.29
N THR A 31 -1.97 21.12 12.96
CA THR A 31 -2.82 22.08 12.24
C THR A 31 -3.87 22.72 13.16
N VAL A 32 -4.56 23.76 12.70
CA VAL A 32 -5.80 24.28 13.29
C VAL A 32 -6.99 23.61 12.60
N LYS A 33 -7.93 23.08 13.37
CA LYS A 33 -9.17 22.54 12.83
C LYS A 33 -10.04 23.66 12.28
N GLY A 34 -10.48 23.54 11.02
CA GLY A 34 -11.26 24.59 10.35
C GLY A 34 -10.48 25.88 10.10
N ASP A 35 -9.17 25.77 9.85
CA ASP A 35 -8.32 26.92 9.54
C ASP A 35 -8.87 27.72 8.35
N GLY A 36 -8.98 29.05 8.54
CA GLY A 36 -9.49 29.97 7.52
C GLY A 36 -10.99 29.89 7.24
N LEU A 37 -11.75 29.03 7.93
CA LEU A 37 -13.22 28.95 7.84
C LEU A 37 -13.94 30.03 8.66
N GLY A 38 -13.21 31.04 9.16
CA GLY A 38 -13.75 32.14 9.97
C GLY A 38 -14.25 31.71 11.36
N GLU A 39 -14.90 32.65 12.07
CA GLU A 39 -15.43 32.40 13.43
C GLU A 39 -16.48 31.29 13.47
N ALA A 40 -17.12 31.00 12.33
CA ALA A 40 -18.13 29.96 12.22
C ALA A 40 -17.59 28.57 12.60
N ALA A 41 -16.33 28.26 12.27
CA ALA A 41 -15.78 26.90 12.42
C ALA A 41 -14.35 26.81 12.99
N GLN A 42 -13.55 27.88 12.92
CA GLN A 42 -12.13 27.79 13.27
C GLN A 42 -11.91 27.50 14.77
N GLY A 43 -11.20 26.42 15.06
CA GLY A 43 -10.84 26.03 16.44
C GLY A 43 -12.01 25.59 17.32
N ARG A 44 -13.22 25.42 16.76
CA ARG A 44 -14.41 24.98 17.49
C ARG A 44 -14.64 23.47 17.33
N ASN A 45 -15.12 22.82 18.39
CA ASN A 45 -15.48 21.39 18.34
C ASN A 45 -16.62 21.10 17.35
N THR A 46 -17.48 22.09 17.10
CA THR A 46 -18.64 22.03 16.19
C THR A 46 -18.29 22.07 14.70
N ALA A 47 -17.01 22.26 14.32
CA ALA A 47 -16.59 22.32 12.91
C ALA A 47 -16.99 21.07 12.09
N HIS A 48 -17.11 19.90 12.73
CA HIS A 48 -17.57 18.67 12.05
C HIS A 48 -19.08 18.61 11.80
N GLN A 49 -19.89 19.44 12.47
CA GLN A 49 -21.35 19.35 12.44
C GLN A 49 -21.99 20.45 11.57
N ILE A 50 -21.19 21.35 11.00
CA ILE A 50 -21.68 22.39 10.11
C ILE A 50 -21.99 21.74 8.76
N LYS A 51 -23.27 21.45 8.53
CA LYS A 51 -23.76 20.83 7.29
C LYS A 51 -23.68 21.76 6.08
N ASN A 52 -23.94 23.05 6.27
CA ASN A 52 -23.97 24.05 5.21
C ASN A 52 -23.37 25.37 5.72
N PHE A 53 -22.56 26.01 4.90
CA PHE A 53 -22.12 27.40 5.10
C PHE A 53 -23.19 28.37 4.60
N LYS A 54 -23.45 29.46 5.34
CA LYS A 54 -24.34 30.50 4.85
C LYS A 54 -23.67 31.24 3.68
N PRO A 55 -24.43 31.91 2.80
CA PRO A 55 -23.85 32.69 1.69
C PRO A 55 -22.80 33.71 2.16
N GLU A 56 -23.02 34.35 3.30
CA GLU A 56 -22.11 35.35 3.87
C GLU A 56 -20.77 34.73 4.29
N ASP A 57 -20.81 33.54 4.87
CA ASP A 57 -19.61 32.81 5.25
C ASP A 57 -18.77 32.42 4.01
N ARG A 58 -19.43 32.05 2.90
CA ARG A 58 -18.76 31.71 1.63
C ARG A 58 -18.11 32.92 0.98
N ILE A 59 -18.79 34.07 1.00
CA ILE A 59 -18.21 35.35 0.55
C ILE A 59 -16.98 35.69 1.39
N GLN A 60 -17.11 35.62 2.71
CA GLN A 60 -15.99 35.93 3.61
C GLN A 60 -14.82 34.95 3.40
N LEU A 61 -15.10 33.67 3.14
CA LEU A 61 -14.09 32.67 2.82
C LEU A 61 -13.32 33.01 1.54
N ALA A 62 -14.03 33.35 0.47
CA ALA A 62 -13.42 33.76 -0.79
C ALA A 62 -12.50 34.98 -0.59
N LYS A 63 -12.95 35.98 0.19
CA LYS A 63 -12.17 37.17 0.54
C LYS A 63 -10.94 36.83 1.38
N ASN A 64 -11.08 35.98 2.40
CA ASN A 64 -9.96 35.59 3.28
C ASN A 64 -8.82 34.89 2.51
N TYR A 65 -9.17 34.13 1.48
CA TYR A 65 -8.21 33.42 0.62
C TYR A 65 -7.86 34.18 -0.66
N ASN A 66 -8.39 35.40 -0.84
CA ASN A 66 -8.21 36.24 -2.04
C ASN A 66 -8.56 35.50 -3.34
N ILE A 67 -9.64 34.70 -3.33
CA ILE A 67 -10.14 34.02 -4.53
C ILE A 67 -10.84 35.05 -5.43
N PRO A 68 -10.41 35.24 -6.68
CA PRO A 68 -10.96 36.27 -7.57
C PRO A 68 -12.27 35.81 -8.21
N ILE A 69 -13.32 35.76 -7.39
CA ILE A 69 -14.69 35.41 -7.77
C ILE A 69 -15.66 36.48 -7.21
N SER A 70 -16.74 36.79 -7.92
CA SER A 70 -17.75 37.76 -7.46
C SER A 70 -18.46 37.29 -6.19
N ASP A 71 -18.95 38.22 -5.36
CA ASP A 71 -19.72 37.91 -4.15
C ASP A 71 -20.97 37.06 -4.47
N GLU A 72 -21.65 37.30 -5.60
CA GLU A 72 -22.82 36.54 -6.03
C GLU A 72 -22.48 35.08 -6.36
N ALA A 73 -21.37 34.86 -7.07
CA ALA A 73 -20.90 33.52 -7.42
C ALA A 73 -20.34 32.78 -6.19
N ALA A 74 -19.65 33.47 -5.28
CA ALA A 74 -19.23 32.92 -3.99
C ALA A 74 -20.44 32.53 -3.13
N ALA A 75 -21.48 33.37 -3.05
CA ALA A 75 -22.73 33.08 -2.37
C ALA A 75 -23.44 31.85 -2.94
N ARG A 76 -23.32 31.60 -4.26
CA ARG A 76 -23.84 30.39 -4.94
C ARG A 76 -22.92 29.16 -4.86
N ALA A 77 -21.74 29.30 -4.26
CA ALA A 77 -20.70 28.26 -4.22
C ALA A 77 -20.26 27.77 -5.61
N GLU A 78 -20.15 28.70 -6.57
CA GLU A 78 -19.60 28.40 -7.90
C GLU A 78 -18.11 28.06 -7.81
N PHE A 79 -17.65 27.17 -8.69
CA PHE A 79 -16.24 26.84 -8.79
C PHE A 79 -15.47 27.98 -9.44
N TYR A 80 -14.33 28.34 -8.85
CA TYR A 80 -13.33 29.18 -9.50
C TYR A 80 -12.26 28.30 -10.14
N GLN A 81 -12.07 28.46 -11.46
CA GLN A 81 -10.95 27.91 -12.19
C GLN A 81 -10.10 29.08 -12.69
N PRO A 82 -8.82 29.18 -12.29
CA PRO A 82 -7.94 30.20 -12.86
C PRO A 82 -7.83 30.04 -14.39
N PRO A 83 -7.65 31.15 -15.14
CA PRO A 83 -7.50 31.08 -16.59
C PRO A 83 -6.36 30.15 -17.02
N GLU A 84 -6.53 29.44 -18.13
CA GLU A 84 -5.58 28.42 -18.59
C GLU A 84 -4.15 28.95 -18.81
N GLY A 85 -4.03 30.22 -19.22
CA GLY A 85 -2.75 30.91 -19.42
C GLY A 85 -2.20 31.66 -18.20
N SER A 86 -2.77 31.45 -17.00
CA SER A 86 -2.34 32.16 -15.80
C SER A 86 -1.02 31.59 -15.24
N GLU A 87 -0.33 32.38 -14.42
CA GLU A 87 0.91 31.95 -13.75
C GLU A 87 0.64 30.78 -12.80
N GLU A 88 -0.52 30.74 -12.14
CA GLU A 88 -0.92 29.69 -11.20
C GLU A 88 -1.10 28.33 -11.89
N ILE A 89 -1.80 28.30 -13.04
CA ILE A 89 -1.98 27.07 -13.82
C ILE A 89 -0.64 26.60 -14.38
N SER A 90 0.18 27.53 -14.89
CA SER A 90 1.52 27.22 -15.40
C SER A 90 2.40 26.62 -14.31
N TYR A 91 2.45 27.24 -13.12
CA TYR A 91 3.20 26.75 -11.97
C TYR A 91 2.72 25.37 -11.51
N LEU A 92 1.41 25.17 -11.38
CA LEU A 92 0.81 23.91 -10.95
C LEU A 92 1.15 22.76 -11.91
N LYS A 93 0.97 22.98 -13.22
CA LYS A 93 1.26 21.97 -14.25
C LYS A 93 2.74 21.64 -14.32
N GLN A 94 3.61 22.65 -14.33
CA GLN A 94 5.05 22.45 -14.38
C GLN A 94 5.56 21.59 -13.20
N HIS A 95 5.07 21.83 -11.98
CA HIS A 95 5.45 21.02 -10.82
C HIS A 95 4.94 19.59 -10.92
N ARG A 96 3.74 19.38 -11.46
CA ARG A 96 3.21 18.02 -11.70
C ARG A 96 4.01 17.29 -12.77
N GLU A 97 4.38 17.96 -13.86
CA GLU A 97 5.23 17.40 -14.91
C GLU A 97 6.62 17.01 -14.39
N GLN A 98 7.24 17.83 -13.52
CA GLN A 98 8.50 17.50 -12.84
C GLN A 98 8.37 16.31 -11.87
N LEU A 99 7.15 15.95 -11.46
CA LEU A 99 6.82 14.86 -10.53
C LEU A 99 6.04 13.73 -11.23
N ASP A 100 6.40 13.45 -12.48
CA ASP A 100 5.89 12.34 -13.30
C ASP A 100 4.37 12.36 -13.58
N GLY A 101 3.78 13.55 -13.68
CA GLY A 101 2.38 13.73 -14.13
C GLY A 101 1.41 13.97 -12.99
N TYR A 102 0.19 13.42 -13.01
CA TYR A 102 -0.86 13.70 -12.02
C TYR A 102 -1.13 12.50 -11.10
N LEU A 103 -1.43 12.77 -9.82
CA LEU A 103 -1.77 11.76 -8.81
C LEU A 103 -2.97 12.23 -7.96
N PRO A 104 -3.83 11.31 -7.47
CA PRO A 104 -3.77 9.86 -7.65
C PRO A 104 -4.21 9.42 -9.06
N ALA A 105 -3.55 8.38 -9.60
CA ALA A 105 -3.93 7.76 -10.86
C ALA A 105 -3.72 6.23 -10.74
N ARG A 106 -4.63 5.45 -11.33
CA ARG A 106 -4.49 3.98 -11.40
C ARG A 106 -4.30 3.58 -12.86
N GLN A 107 -3.13 3.06 -13.19
CA GLN A 107 -2.84 2.46 -14.48
C GLN A 107 -2.51 0.99 -14.25
N VAL A 108 -3.15 0.09 -14.99
CA VAL A 108 -2.84 -1.34 -14.97
C VAL A 108 -1.97 -1.64 -16.18
N LYS A 109 -0.70 -1.98 -15.94
CA LYS A 109 0.29 -2.29 -16.98
C LYS A 109 0.91 -3.67 -16.69
N CYS A 110 0.07 -4.70 -16.78
CA CYS A 110 0.49 -6.10 -16.61
C CYS A 110 0.62 -6.80 -17.95
N ALA A 111 1.76 -7.41 -18.22
CA ALA A 111 1.90 -8.33 -19.34
C ALA A 111 1.12 -9.63 -19.03
N PRO A 112 0.36 -10.19 -20.00
CA PRO A 112 -0.34 -11.45 -19.77
C PRO A 112 0.67 -12.56 -19.49
N LEU A 113 0.43 -13.32 -18.41
CA LEU A 113 1.23 -14.48 -18.05
C LEU A 113 0.61 -15.73 -18.67
N ALA A 114 1.40 -16.49 -19.44
CA ALA A 114 0.95 -17.78 -19.94
C ALA A 114 0.80 -18.76 -18.77
N PRO A 115 -0.36 -19.42 -18.61
CA PRO A 115 -0.52 -20.40 -17.56
C PRO A 115 0.42 -21.61 -17.80
N PRO A 116 0.83 -22.31 -16.73
CA PRO A 116 1.51 -23.59 -16.89
C PRO A 116 0.63 -24.60 -17.63
N GLU A 117 1.25 -25.49 -18.39
CA GLU A 117 0.54 -26.57 -19.08
C GLU A 117 -0.08 -27.53 -18.04
N LEU A 118 -1.26 -28.07 -18.33
CA LEU A 118 -1.95 -28.99 -17.41
C LEU A 118 -1.12 -30.23 -17.06
N ASP A 119 -0.23 -30.64 -17.97
CA ASP A 119 0.69 -31.77 -17.75
C ASP A 119 1.60 -31.57 -16.54
N LEU A 120 1.89 -30.31 -16.16
CA LEU A 120 2.60 -30.00 -14.91
C LEU A 120 1.91 -30.61 -13.69
N PHE A 121 0.59 -30.77 -13.72
CA PHE A 121 -0.25 -31.25 -12.64
C PHE A 121 -0.77 -32.68 -12.86
N LYS A 122 -0.23 -33.42 -13.85
CA LYS A 122 -0.73 -34.75 -14.23
C LYS A 122 -0.87 -35.73 -13.06
N ASP A 123 0.12 -35.80 -12.19
CA ASP A 123 0.12 -36.65 -10.98
C ASP A 123 -0.97 -36.28 -9.95
N ILE A 124 -1.44 -35.04 -9.97
CA ILE A 124 -2.57 -34.59 -9.15
C ILE A 124 -3.90 -34.95 -9.84
N LEU A 125 -3.96 -34.81 -11.16
CA LEU A 125 -5.15 -35.09 -11.97
C LEU A 125 -5.47 -36.60 -12.05
N GLU A 126 -4.44 -37.46 -12.03
CA GLU A 126 -4.59 -38.92 -12.00
C GLU A 126 -5.15 -39.45 -10.66
N GLY A 127 -5.24 -38.59 -9.64
CA GLY A 127 -5.75 -38.93 -8.32
C GLY A 127 -4.71 -39.57 -7.41
N SER A 128 -5.07 -39.77 -6.14
CA SER A 128 -4.15 -40.25 -5.10
C SER A 128 -4.01 -41.78 -5.03
N GLY A 129 -4.67 -42.51 -5.93
CA GLY A 129 -4.71 -43.97 -5.93
C GLY A 129 -5.27 -44.52 -4.62
N GLN A 130 -4.50 -45.36 -3.94
CA GLN A 130 -4.87 -45.96 -2.66
C GLN A 130 -4.51 -45.11 -1.44
N ARG A 131 -3.86 -43.96 -1.61
CA ARG A 131 -3.47 -43.08 -0.50
C ARG A 131 -4.55 -42.06 -0.23
N GLU A 132 -4.99 -41.96 1.01
CA GLU A 132 -5.83 -40.86 1.46
C GLU A 132 -4.99 -39.59 1.63
N ILE A 133 -5.42 -38.49 1.02
CA ILE A 133 -4.78 -37.17 1.14
C ILE A 133 -5.86 -36.10 1.30
N SER A 134 -5.54 -35.03 2.03
CA SER A 134 -6.46 -33.89 2.18
C SER A 134 -6.35 -32.93 0.99
N SER A 135 -7.39 -32.11 0.79
CA SER A 135 -7.35 -31.01 -0.18
C SER A 135 -6.24 -30.00 0.11
N THR A 136 -5.91 -29.76 1.38
CA THR A 136 -4.77 -28.92 1.79
C THR A 136 -3.44 -29.49 1.29
N MET A 137 -3.23 -30.81 1.44
CA MET A 137 -2.02 -31.47 0.91
C MET A 137 -1.93 -31.33 -0.61
N VAL A 138 -3.07 -31.43 -1.31
CA VAL A 138 -3.12 -31.21 -2.77
C VAL A 138 -2.77 -29.76 -3.12
N MET A 139 -3.31 -28.77 -2.40
CA MET A 139 -3.01 -27.35 -2.61
C MET A 139 -1.51 -27.05 -2.44
N VAL A 140 -0.86 -27.61 -1.41
CA VAL A 140 0.59 -27.45 -1.22
C VAL A 140 1.39 -28.08 -2.36
N ARG A 141 0.97 -29.24 -2.89
CA ARG A 141 1.60 -29.86 -4.08
C ARG A 141 1.49 -28.98 -5.31
N ILE A 142 0.30 -28.40 -5.56
CA ILE A 142 0.07 -27.44 -6.64
C ILE A 142 1.01 -26.24 -6.46
N LEU A 143 1.03 -25.65 -5.27
CA LEU A 143 1.87 -24.50 -4.95
C LEU A 143 3.36 -24.80 -5.15
N THR A 144 3.82 -25.99 -4.74
CA THR A 144 5.20 -26.45 -4.95
C THR A 144 5.55 -26.51 -6.44
N LYS A 145 4.64 -27.02 -7.28
CA LYS A 145 4.83 -27.11 -8.73
C LYS A 145 4.87 -25.72 -9.37
N LEU A 146 3.96 -24.82 -8.96
CA LEU A 146 3.92 -23.43 -9.41
C LEU A 146 5.22 -22.68 -9.06
N LEU A 147 5.71 -22.81 -7.82
CA LEU A 147 6.96 -22.21 -7.36
C LEU A 147 8.18 -22.68 -8.18
N LYS A 148 8.17 -23.93 -8.66
CA LYS A 148 9.26 -24.50 -9.47
C LYS A 148 9.15 -24.18 -10.96
N ASP A 149 8.00 -23.71 -11.43
CA ASP A 149 7.83 -23.33 -12.84
C ASP A 149 8.59 -22.03 -13.12
N LYS A 150 9.45 -22.05 -14.14
CA LYS A 150 10.35 -20.94 -14.45
C LYS A 150 9.65 -19.68 -14.97
N ARG A 151 8.41 -19.80 -15.44
CA ARG A 151 7.64 -18.67 -16.00
C ARG A 151 6.84 -17.98 -14.90
N VAL A 152 6.13 -18.77 -14.10
CA VAL A 152 5.18 -18.22 -13.10
C VAL A 152 5.73 -18.20 -11.68
N GLY A 153 6.74 -19.02 -11.38
CA GLY A 153 7.24 -19.23 -10.02
C GLY A 153 7.64 -17.95 -9.31
N GLN A 154 8.33 -17.03 -9.99
CA GLN A 154 8.74 -15.74 -9.44
C GLN A 154 7.58 -14.82 -8.99
N TYR A 155 6.36 -15.07 -9.47
CA TYR A 155 5.17 -14.26 -9.16
C TYR A 155 4.29 -14.89 -8.08
N VAL A 156 4.61 -16.10 -7.63
CA VAL A 156 3.87 -16.78 -6.57
C VAL A 156 4.34 -16.24 -5.22
N VAL A 157 3.44 -15.77 -4.37
CA VAL A 157 3.80 -15.25 -3.03
C VAL A 157 3.04 -16.07 -1.99
N PRO A 158 3.64 -17.14 -1.43
CA PRO A 158 3.04 -17.87 -0.31
C PRO A 158 3.08 -17.00 0.95
N ILE A 159 1.96 -16.87 1.66
CA ILE A 159 1.84 -16.05 2.86
C ILE A 159 1.23 -16.89 3.98
N VAL A 160 1.84 -16.87 5.16
CA VAL A 160 1.38 -17.65 6.33
C VAL A 160 1.44 -16.82 7.61
N PRO A 161 0.34 -16.74 8.38
CA PRO A 161 0.36 -16.22 9.74
C PRO A 161 0.78 -17.33 10.72
N ASP A 162 2.08 -17.57 10.84
CA ASP A 162 2.72 -18.54 11.73
C ASP A 162 2.54 -20.04 11.39
N GLU A 163 1.31 -20.55 11.39
CA GLU A 163 0.94 -21.99 11.45
C GLU A 163 1.20 -22.81 10.16
N ALA A 164 2.39 -22.67 9.55
CA ALA A 164 2.76 -23.30 8.29
C ALA A 164 2.80 -24.84 8.36
N ARG A 165 3.28 -25.42 9.47
CA ARG A 165 3.36 -26.87 9.66
C ARG A 165 1.99 -27.52 9.75
N THR A 166 1.02 -26.84 10.38
CA THR A 166 -0.37 -27.31 10.47
C THR A 166 -1.00 -27.49 9.08
N PHE A 167 -0.60 -26.66 8.11
CA PHE A 167 -1.04 -26.77 6.72
C PHE A 167 -0.09 -27.59 5.82
N GLY A 168 0.97 -28.19 6.37
CA GLY A 168 1.95 -28.98 5.61
C GLY A 168 2.83 -28.17 4.67
N MET A 169 3.02 -26.87 4.94
CA MET A 169 3.82 -25.96 4.12
C MET A 169 5.33 -26.03 4.43
N ASP A 170 5.75 -26.79 5.42
CA ASP A 170 7.15 -27.00 5.80
C ASP A 170 8.00 -27.57 4.66
N GLY A 171 7.41 -28.41 3.80
CA GLY A 171 8.05 -28.87 2.57
C GLY A 171 8.43 -27.75 1.59
N LEU A 172 7.78 -26.58 1.69
CA LEU A 172 8.09 -25.41 0.87
C LEU A 172 9.31 -24.64 1.36
N PHE A 173 9.65 -24.72 2.66
CA PHE A 173 10.74 -23.92 3.23
C PHE A 173 12.08 -24.20 2.55
N LYS A 174 12.34 -25.45 2.18
CA LYS A 174 13.55 -25.83 1.43
C LYS A 174 13.54 -25.34 -0.01
N VAL A 175 12.36 -25.23 -0.63
CA VAL A 175 12.21 -24.85 -2.04
C VAL A 175 12.24 -23.33 -2.21
N ALA A 176 11.45 -22.63 -1.41
CA ALA A 176 11.16 -21.21 -1.56
C ALA A 176 11.90 -20.34 -0.53
N GLY A 177 12.30 -20.90 0.62
CA GLY A 177 12.82 -20.13 1.75
C GLY A 177 11.78 -19.19 2.37
N ILE A 178 12.02 -18.81 3.62
CA ILE A 178 11.26 -17.77 4.31
C ILE A 178 11.97 -16.44 4.07
N TYR A 179 11.23 -15.43 3.62
CA TYR A 179 11.77 -14.09 3.42
C TYR A 179 12.19 -13.51 4.77
N SER A 180 13.47 -13.14 4.88
CA SER A 180 14.00 -12.38 5.99
C SER A 180 15.01 -11.37 5.44
N PRO A 181 14.78 -10.05 5.59
CA PRO A 181 15.68 -9.04 5.04
C PRO A 181 17.08 -9.10 5.66
N GLU A 182 17.20 -9.65 6.87
CA GLU A 182 18.48 -9.87 7.54
C GLU A 182 19.13 -11.20 7.16
N GLY A 183 18.35 -12.15 6.62
CA GLY A 183 18.76 -13.53 6.37
C GLY A 183 18.76 -14.37 7.66
N GLN A 184 19.27 -15.60 7.57
CA GLN A 184 19.34 -16.50 8.72
C GLN A 184 20.55 -16.19 9.60
N ASN A 185 20.31 -15.50 10.71
CA ASN A 185 21.36 -15.08 11.65
C ASN A 185 21.55 -16.03 12.85
N TYR A 186 20.92 -17.21 12.81
CA TYR A 186 20.92 -18.17 13.91
C TYR A 186 20.74 -19.60 13.41
N THR A 187 21.16 -20.58 14.21
CA THR A 187 20.89 -21.99 13.93
C THR A 187 19.42 -22.28 14.21
N PRO A 188 18.63 -22.70 13.21
CA PRO A 188 17.22 -22.99 13.41
C PRO A 188 17.03 -24.15 14.40
N VAL A 189 15.99 -24.10 15.20
CA VAL A 189 15.71 -25.11 16.25
C VAL A 189 15.51 -26.49 15.63
N ASP A 190 15.01 -26.55 14.40
CA ASP A 190 14.77 -27.76 13.65
C ASP A 190 15.92 -28.13 12.70
N ALA A 191 17.13 -27.57 12.89
CA ALA A 191 18.30 -27.87 12.07
C ALA A 191 18.62 -29.38 11.97
N GLY A 192 18.27 -30.17 13.00
CA GLY A 192 18.42 -31.63 13.01
C GLY A 192 17.25 -32.41 12.40
N SER A 193 16.20 -31.73 11.92
CA SER A 193 15.05 -32.36 11.29
C SER A 193 15.28 -32.65 9.80
N LEU A 194 14.39 -33.42 9.17
CA LEU A 194 14.47 -33.72 7.74
C LEU A 194 14.21 -32.50 6.85
N LEU A 195 13.46 -31.51 7.36
CA LEU A 195 13.02 -30.33 6.63
C LEU A 195 13.23 -29.07 7.51
N PRO A 196 14.49 -28.69 7.77
CA PRO A 196 14.76 -27.47 8.53
C PRO A 196 14.26 -26.25 7.76
N TYR A 197 13.72 -25.26 8.47
CA TYR A 197 13.39 -24.01 7.82
C TYR A 197 14.64 -23.20 7.49
N ARG A 198 14.57 -22.44 6.40
CA ARG A 198 15.65 -21.58 5.92
C ARG A 198 15.12 -20.16 5.74
N GLU A 199 15.66 -19.24 6.50
CA GLU A 199 15.45 -17.81 6.28
C GLU A 199 16.47 -17.27 5.28
N ALA A 200 16.03 -16.44 4.34
CA ALA A 200 16.92 -15.87 3.34
C ALA A 200 16.40 -14.52 2.84
N LYS A 201 17.34 -13.67 2.38
CA LYS A 201 17.01 -12.37 1.79
C LYS A 201 16.24 -12.49 0.48
N ASP A 202 16.43 -13.61 -0.20
CA ASP A 202 15.74 -14.04 -1.42
C ASP A 202 14.66 -15.10 -1.12
N GLY A 203 14.29 -15.29 0.14
CA GLY A 203 13.18 -16.14 0.51
C GLY A 203 11.87 -15.61 -0.08
N GLN A 204 10.97 -16.52 -0.45
CA GLN A 204 9.76 -16.19 -1.18
C GLN A 204 8.48 -16.34 -0.34
N ILE A 205 8.55 -17.09 0.77
CA ILE A 205 7.44 -17.23 1.71
C ILE A 205 7.44 -16.04 2.66
N LEU A 206 6.31 -15.34 2.77
CA LEU A 206 6.08 -14.32 3.79
C LEU A 206 5.50 -14.99 5.04
N GLN A 207 6.29 -15.03 6.12
CA GLN A 207 5.85 -15.45 7.44
C GLN A 207 5.56 -14.20 8.26
N GLU A 208 4.31 -14.03 8.68
CA GLU A 208 3.82 -12.78 9.30
C GLU A 208 3.64 -12.91 10.83
N GLY A 209 4.03 -14.06 11.40
CA GLY A 209 3.75 -14.40 12.79
C GLY A 209 2.26 -14.56 13.06
N ILE A 210 1.89 -14.46 14.34
CA ILE A 210 0.49 -14.50 14.79
C ILE A 210 -0.15 -13.14 14.49
N CYS A 211 -0.35 -12.86 13.19
CA CYS A 211 -0.84 -11.59 12.67
C CYS A 211 -1.60 -11.80 11.35
N GLU A 212 -2.84 -12.26 11.45
CA GLU A 212 -3.70 -12.47 10.27
C GLU A 212 -3.99 -11.16 9.53
N THR A 213 -4.08 -10.03 10.23
CA THR A 213 -4.27 -8.72 9.60
C THR A 213 -3.04 -8.28 8.82
N GLY A 214 -1.84 -8.57 9.32
CA GLY A 214 -0.58 -8.37 8.59
C GLY A 214 -0.51 -9.25 7.35
N ALA A 215 -0.80 -10.55 7.49
CA ALA A 215 -0.89 -11.48 6.36
C ALA A 215 -1.89 -11.03 5.29
N MET A 216 -3.06 -10.53 5.69
CA MET A 216 -4.03 -9.98 4.75
C MET A 216 -3.55 -8.69 4.07
N ALA A 217 -2.82 -7.83 4.77
CA ALA A 217 -2.22 -6.63 4.17
C ALA A 217 -1.17 -7.02 3.11
N SER A 218 -0.29 -7.97 3.43
CA SER A 218 0.68 -8.54 2.48
C SER A 218 0.01 -9.21 1.28
N PHE A 219 -1.07 -9.96 1.52
CA PHE A 219 -1.88 -10.57 0.46
C PHE A 219 -2.50 -9.52 -0.48
N MET A 220 -3.08 -8.45 0.08
CA MET A 220 -3.63 -7.35 -0.73
C MET A 220 -2.54 -6.61 -1.50
N ALA A 221 -1.36 -6.40 -0.91
CA ALA A 221 -0.24 -5.77 -1.60
C ALA A 221 0.23 -6.62 -2.79
N ALA A 222 0.46 -7.92 -2.58
CA ALA A 222 0.84 -8.85 -3.63
C ALA A 222 -0.24 -8.96 -4.74
N GLY A 223 -1.51 -9.05 -4.34
CA GLY A 223 -2.64 -9.16 -5.27
C GLY A 223 -2.92 -7.91 -6.10
N ASN A 224 -2.36 -6.74 -5.75
CA ASN A 224 -2.50 -5.48 -6.48
C ASN A 224 -1.20 -4.99 -7.15
N ALA A 225 -0.17 -5.83 -7.21
CA ALA A 225 1.12 -5.48 -7.79
C ALA A 225 1.17 -5.52 -9.34
N TYR A 226 0.05 -5.84 -10.00
CA TYR A 226 -0.09 -5.97 -11.47
C TYR A 226 -0.44 -4.64 -12.17
#